data_AF-A0A164L5U2-F1
#
_entry.id   AF-A0A164L5U2-F1
#
_cell.length_a   1.000
_cell.length_b   1.000
_cell.length_c   1.000
_cell.angle_alpha   90.00
_cell.angle_beta   90.00
_cell.angle_gamma   90.00
#
_symmetry.space_group_name_H-M   'P 1'
#
loop_
_entity.id
_entity.type
_entity.pdbx_description
1 polymer ?
#
loop_
_entity_poly.entity_id
_entity_poly.type
_entity_poly.pdbx_seq_one_letter_code
_entity_poly.pdbx_strand_id
1 'polypeptide(L)'
;MVVQVVESELISIDSWAHYIPNDRNFIADLKENPNLYWSDVPIQKQDFLAIITIDGNNYYIYSKFMNQLDLTLMVDLWKQIVNVYRDKYHFQRISNNELKEDGIVIRYPSLSLKQIAQVVEEGILLPAGVTKFTINCGRFLNLNVPLSFIIREDYVEEDWKEMLSLWKESIRLYTDPIYLCEI
;
A
#
# COMPACT_ATOMS: atom_id res chain seq x y z
N MET A 1 24.71 -3.23 0.83
CA MET A 1 23.24 -3.27 0.66
C MET A 1 22.93 -4.04 -0.61
N VAL A 2 22.14 -5.11 -0.55
CA VAL A 2 21.72 -5.87 -1.73
C VAL A 2 20.32 -5.45 -2.12
N VAL A 3 20.17 -4.87 -3.30
CA VAL A 3 18.92 -4.30 -3.81
C VAL A 3 18.76 -4.56 -5.31
N GLN A 4 17.51 -4.67 -5.76
CA GLN A 4 17.15 -4.52 -7.16
C GLN A 4 16.73 -3.06 -7.37
N VAL A 5 17.53 -2.31 -8.13
CA VAL A 5 17.16 -0.96 -8.55
C VAL A 5 16.14 -1.08 -9.68
N VAL A 6 15.04 -0.34 -9.58
CA VAL A 6 13.94 -0.35 -10.55
C VAL A 6 13.71 1.07 -11.05
N GLU A 7 13.74 1.24 -12.37
CA GLU A 7 13.44 2.51 -13.01
C GLU A 7 11.98 2.90 -12.84
N SER A 8 11.72 4.20 -12.74
CA SER A 8 10.40 4.71 -12.37
C SER A 8 9.30 4.36 -13.38
N GLU A 9 9.67 4.23 -14.66
CA GLU A 9 8.77 3.90 -15.77
C GLU A 9 8.30 2.43 -15.72
N LEU A 10 9.01 1.59 -14.96
CA LEU A 10 8.72 0.18 -14.77
C LEU A 10 7.87 -0.07 -13.52
N ILE A 11 7.37 0.99 -12.90
CA ILE A 11 6.55 0.94 -11.69
C ILE A 11 5.18 1.56 -11.98
N SER A 12 4.11 0.91 -11.51
CA SER A 12 2.82 1.58 -11.33
C SER A 12 2.43 1.58 -9.86
N ILE A 13 1.76 2.66 -9.46
CA ILE A 13 1.36 2.89 -8.07
C ILE A 13 -0.16 3.01 -8.02
N ASP A 14 -0.76 2.21 -7.16
CA ASP A 14 -2.18 2.15 -6.87
C ASP A 14 -2.35 2.07 -5.33
N SER A 15 -3.58 1.87 -4.88
CA SER A 15 -3.90 1.55 -3.50
C SER A 15 -4.47 0.14 -3.36
N TRP A 16 -4.30 -0.45 -2.19
CA TRP A 16 -5.09 -1.59 -1.78
C TRP A 16 -6.43 -1.09 -1.26
N ALA A 17 -7.51 -1.77 -1.66
CA ALA A 17 -8.77 -1.64 -0.97
C ALA A 17 -8.80 -2.62 0.21
N HIS A 18 -9.46 -2.23 1.29
CA HIS A 18 -9.60 -3.05 2.48
C HIS A 18 -11.04 -3.52 2.61
N TYR A 19 -11.21 -4.84 2.65
CA TYR A 19 -12.51 -5.49 2.77
C TYR A 19 -12.70 -6.05 4.17
N ILE A 20 -13.82 -5.68 4.81
CA ILE A 20 -14.23 -6.14 6.13
C ILE A 20 -15.53 -6.96 5.96
N PRO A 21 -15.49 -8.28 6.17
CA PRO A 21 -16.67 -9.13 6.06
C PRO A 21 -17.60 -8.96 7.26
N ASN A 22 -18.88 -8.66 6.99
CA ASN A 22 -20.00 -8.80 7.93
C ASN A 22 -19.91 -8.11 9.31
N ASP A 23 -19.02 -7.14 9.53
CA ASP A 23 -18.95 -6.37 10.78
C ASP A 23 -19.27 -4.88 10.57
N ARG A 24 -20.54 -4.53 10.79
CA ARG A 24 -21.04 -3.15 10.63
C ARG A 24 -20.73 -2.23 11.80
N ASN A 25 -20.23 -2.75 12.92
CA ASN A 25 -19.87 -1.91 14.08
C ASN A 25 -18.78 -0.91 13.72
N PHE A 26 -17.92 -1.27 12.76
CA PHE A 26 -16.93 -0.37 12.14
C PHE A 26 -17.52 0.98 11.72
N ILE A 27 -18.75 1.02 11.20
CA ILE A 27 -19.37 2.26 10.72
C ILE A 27 -19.63 3.22 11.88
N ALA A 28 -20.10 2.69 13.01
CA ALA A 28 -20.33 3.48 14.21
C ALA A 28 -18.99 4.01 14.75
N ASP A 29 -18.00 3.13 14.94
CA ASP A 29 -16.66 3.49 15.40
C ASP A 29 -16.00 4.56 14.50
N LEU A 30 -16.12 4.44 13.18
CA LEU A 30 -15.52 5.42 12.27
C LEU A 30 -16.26 6.77 12.30
N LYS A 31 -17.57 6.77 12.55
CA LYS A 31 -18.37 8.00 12.69
C LYS A 31 -18.08 8.75 14.00
N GLU A 32 -17.54 8.07 15.01
CA GLU A 32 -17.07 8.73 16.24
C GLU A 32 -15.85 9.63 16.00
N ASN A 33 -15.13 9.47 14.88
CA ASN A 33 -13.98 10.30 14.58
C ASN A 33 -14.40 11.76 14.32
N PRO A 34 -14.02 12.72 15.19
CA PRO A 34 -14.46 14.11 15.07
C PRO A 34 -13.88 14.81 13.85
N ASN A 35 -12.76 14.34 13.30
CA ASN A 35 -12.04 14.98 12.19
C ASN A 35 -12.60 14.60 10.81
N LEU A 36 -13.48 13.60 10.74
CA LEU A 36 -14.01 13.07 9.49
C LEU A 36 -15.44 13.53 9.24
N TYR A 37 -15.74 13.81 7.98
CA TYR A 37 -17.07 14.10 7.47
C TYR A 37 -17.49 13.00 6.48
N TRP A 38 -18.75 12.57 6.57
CA TRP A 38 -19.32 11.55 5.71
C TRP A 38 -20.32 12.19 4.75
N SER A 39 -20.25 11.82 3.48
CA SER A 39 -21.19 12.23 2.44
C SER A 39 -21.67 11.02 1.66
N ASP A 40 -22.94 10.95 1.32
CA ASP A 40 -23.52 9.98 0.38
C ASP A 40 -23.38 10.43 -1.09
N VAL A 41 -22.95 11.68 -1.32
CA VAL A 41 -22.67 12.25 -2.64
C VAL A 41 -21.25 12.84 -2.71
N PRO A 42 -20.57 12.76 -3.88
CA PRO A 42 -19.30 13.45 -4.07
C PRO A 42 -19.47 14.97 -3.96
N ILE A 43 -18.66 15.61 -3.15
CA ILE A 43 -18.56 17.07 -3.08
C ILE A 43 -17.62 17.55 -4.19
N GLN A 44 -18.10 18.44 -5.05
CA GLN A 44 -17.29 18.98 -6.13
C GLN A 44 -16.10 19.79 -5.60
N LYS A 45 -14.94 19.63 -6.25
CA LYS A 45 -13.68 20.36 -5.96
C LYS A 45 -13.11 20.11 -4.57
N GLN A 46 -13.54 19.03 -3.89
CA GLN A 46 -12.96 18.59 -2.64
C GLN A 46 -12.43 17.18 -2.80
N ASP A 47 -11.17 16.96 -2.40
CA ASP A 47 -10.56 15.63 -2.43
C ASP A 47 -11.11 14.80 -1.26
N PHE A 48 -11.58 13.59 -1.57
CA PHE A 48 -11.98 12.62 -0.56
C PHE A 48 -10.76 11.87 -0.02
N LEU A 49 -10.82 11.50 1.25
CA LEU A 49 -9.83 10.67 1.93
C LEU A 49 -10.02 9.19 1.60
N ALA A 50 -11.26 8.73 1.52
CA ALA A 50 -11.61 7.37 1.19
C ALA A 50 -13.03 7.28 0.63
N ILE A 51 -13.31 6.22 -0.11
CA ILE A 51 -14.66 5.79 -0.49
C ILE A 51 -14.97 4.50 0.27
N ILE A 52 -16.09 4.48 0.98
CA ILE A 52 -16.59 3.30 1.71
C ILE A 52 -17.82 2.80 0.98
N THR A 53 -17.75 1.57 0.45
CA THR A 53 -18.89 0.90 -0.17
C THR A 53 -19.54 -0.05 0.83
N ILE A 54 -20.85 0.08 1.03
CA ILE A 54 -21.66 -0.77 1.91
C ILE A 54 -22.93 -1.13 1.16
N ASP A 55 -23.21 -2.43 1.00
CA ASP A 55 -24.40 -2.93 0.29
C ASP A 55 -24.57 -2.29 -1.11
N GLY A 56 -23.45 -2.08 -1.82
CA GLY A 56 -23.42 -1.43 -3.14
C GLY A 56 -23.53 0.10 -3.14
N ASN A 57 -23.77 0.74 -1.98
CA ASN A 57 -23.84 2.20 -1.86
C ASN A 57 -22.48 2.78 -1.49
N ASN A 58 -22.10 3.88 -2.14
CA ASN A 58 -20.84 4.57 -1.88
C ASN A 58 -21.04 5.73 -0.91
N TYR A 59 -20.14 5.81 0.07
CA TYR A 59 -20.00 6.91 1.01
C TYR A 59 -18.61 7.51 0.89
N TYR A 60 -18.53 8.82 0.77
CA TYR A 60 -17.30 9.58 0.60
C TYR A 60 -16.88 10.16 1.94
N ILE A 61 -15.63 9.90 2.33
CA ILE A 61 -15.05 10.39 3.57
C ILE A 61 -14.19 11.60 3.27
N TYR A 62 -14.43 12.70 3.97
CA TYR A 62 -13.73 13.97 3.81
C TYR A 62 -13.12 14.43 5.13
N SER A 63 -12.14 15.31 5.04
CA SER A 63 -11.65 16.07 6.19
C SER A 63 -12.65 17.15 6.60
N LYS A 64 -12.88 17.34 7.90
CA LYS A 64 -13.61 18.51 8.42
C LYS A 64 -12.78 19.79 8.47
N PHE A 65 -11.46 19.69 8.29
CA PHE A 65 -10.60 20.86 8.22
C PHE A 65 -10.82 21.57 6.87
N MET A 66 -11.36 22.79 6.92
CA MET A 66 -11.84 23.55 5.74
C MET A 66 -10.73 24.10 4.83
N ASN A 67 -9.46 23.99 5.23
CA ASN A 67 -8.33 24.38 4.40
C ASN A 67 -7.97 23.25 3.42
N GLN A 68 -7.31 23.57 2.30
CA GLN A 68 -6.84 22.56 1.35
C GLN A 68 -6.11 21.43 2.10
N LEU A 69 -6.54 20.19 1.82
CA LEU A 69 -5.99 19.00 2.42
C LEU A 69 -4.55 18.83 1.94
N ASP A 70 -3.57 19.21 2.78
CA ASP A 70 -2.18 18.92 2.49
C ASP A 70 -1.87 17.43 2.70
N LEU A 71 -0.69 17.02 2.21
CA LEU A 71 -0.29 15.62 2.17
C LEU A 71 -0.09 15.04 3.58
N THR A 72 0.48 15.82 4.50
CA THR A 72 0.72 15.42 5.89
C THR A 72 -0.60 15.15 6.60
N LEU A 73 -1.55 16.09 6.53
CA LEU A 73 -2.87 15.95 7.13
C LEU A 73 -3.65 14.79 6.51
N MET A 74 -3.58 14.61 5.20
CA MET A 74 -4.18 13.47 4.52
C MET A 74 -3.66 12.14 5.09
N VAL A 75 -2.34 11.99 5.21
CA VAL A 75 -1.72 10.77 5.74
C VAL A 75 -2.13 10.53 7.20
N ASP A 76 -2.19 11.57 8.02
CA ASP A 76 -2.62 11.43 9.41
C ASP A 76 -4.10 11.05 9.53
N LEU A 77 -4.96 11.58 8.68
CA LEU A 77 -6.37 11.16 8.62
C LEU A 77 -6.51 9.74 8.09
N TRP A 78 -5.71 9.30 7.11
CA TRP A 78 -5.66 7.91 6.70
C TRP A 78 -5.24 6.98 7.83
N LYS A 79 -4.22 7.33 8.61
CA LYS A 79 -3.84 6.55 9.82
C LYS A 79 -5.00 6.45 10.78
N GLN A 80 -5.73 7.54 11.02
CA GLN A 80 -6.91 7.51 11.89
C GLN A 80 -7.98 6.54 11.36
N ILE A 81 -8.29 6.58 10.06
CA ILE A 81 -9.25 5.64 9.44
C ILE A 81 -8.76 4.19 9.59
N VAL A 82 -7.49 3.92 9.27
CA VAL A 82 -6.89 2.57 9.33
C VAL A 82 -6.89 2.02 10.76
N ASN A 83 -6.53 2.85 11.74
CA ASN A 83 -6.46 2.46 13.14
C ASN A 83 -7.83 2.11 13.74
N VAL A 84 -8.93 2.58 13.17
CA VAL A 84 -10.27 2.18 13.62
C VAL A 84 -10.47 0.68 13.47
N TYR A 85 -9.99 0.09 12.37
CA TYR A 85 -10.28 -1.31 12.07
C TYR A 85 -9.10 -2.28 12.17
N ARG A 86 -7.85 -1.83 11.99
CA ARG A 86 -6.70 -2.74 11.80
C ARG A 86 -6.53 -3.79 12.93
N ASP A 87 -6.83 -3.41 14.18
CA ASP A 87 -6.61 -4.23 15.38
C ASP A 87 -7.93 -4.79 15.94
N LYS A 88 -9.09 -4.29 15.48
CA LYS A 88 -10.42 -4.65 16.01
C LYS A 88 -11.18 -5.61 15.11
N TYR A 89 -11.00 -5.50 13.80
CA TYR A 89 -11.78 -6.25 12.82
C TYR A 89 -10.84 -7.08 11.94
N HIS A 90 -11.31 -8.28 11.57
CA HIS A 90 -10.66 -9.01 10.50
C HIS A 90 -10.88 -8.27 9.18
N PHE A 91 -9.81 -8.01 8.43
CA PHE A 91 -9.89 -7.41 7.11
C PHE A 91 -8.93 -8.09 6.14
N GLN A 92 -9.25 -7.97 4.85
CA GLN A 92 -8.45 -8.50 3.75
C GLN A 92 -8.08 -7.35 2.80
N ARG A 93 -6.86 -7.39 2.27
CA ARG A 93 -6.47 -6.51 1.17
C ARG A 93 -6.93 -7.11 -0.14
N ILE A 94 -7.67 -6.33 -0.90
CA ILE A 94 -8.18 -6.68 -2.22
C ILE A 94 -7.76 -5.62 -3.24
N SER A 95 -7.79 -5.97 -4.52
CA SER A 95 -7.48 -4.96 -5.54
C SER A 95 -8.50 -3.82 -5.50
N ASN A 96 -8.07 -2.58 -5.79
CA ASN A 96 -8.92 -1.39 -5.66
C ASN A 96 -10.21 -1.49 -6.50
N ASN A 97 -10.13 -2.17 -7.64
CA ASN A 97 -11.24 -2.36 -8.57
C ASN A 97 -12.08 -3.62 -8.28
N GLU A 98 -11.72 -4.42 -7.28
CA GLU A 98 -12.49 -5.61 -6.91
C GLU A 98 -13.79 -5.21 -6.21
N LEU A 99 -14.89 -5.84 -6.62
CA LEU A 99 -16.21 -5.64 -6.04
C LEU A 99 -16.50 -6.78 -5.05
N LYS A 100 -16.95 -6.41 -3.86
CA LYS A 100 -17.48 -7.33 -2.84
C LYS A 100 -18.87 -6.83 -2.46
N GLU A 101 -19.86 -7.69 -2.64
CA GLU A 101 -21.27 -7.37 -2.34
C GLU A 101 -21.61 -7.66 -0.87
N ASP A 102 -20.85 -8.55 -0.23
CA ASP A 102 -21.06 -9.03 1.13
C ASP A 102 -20.11 -8.37 2.12
N GLY A 103 -20.37 -7.12 2.51
CA GLY A 103 -19.63 -6.44 3.58
C GLY A 103 -19.27 -5.00 3.26
N ILE A 104 -18.11 -4.57 3.76
CA ILE A 104 -17.65 -3.19 3.68
C ILE A 104 -16.33 -3.15 2.92
N VAL A 105 -16.25 -2.30 1.88
CA VAL A 105 -15.00 -2.07 1.14
C VAL A 105 -14.56 -0.62 1.31
N ILE A 106 -13.34 -0.42 1.77
CA ILE A 106 -12.72 0.90 1.96
C ILE A 106 -11.66 1.08 0.87
N ARG A 107 -11.79 2.14 0.07
CA ARG A 107 -10.89 2.48 -1.03
C ARG A 107 -10.20 3.81 -0.75
N TYR A 108 -8.88 3.82 -0.87
CA TYR A 108 -8.07 5.03 -0.71
C TYR A 108 -7.66 5.57 -2.09
N PRO A 109 -7.54 6.89 -2.28
CA PRO A 109 -6.85 7.45 -3.43
C PRO A 109 -5.43 6.88 -3.59
N SER A 110 -4.99 6.67 -4.83
CA SER A 110 -3.60 6.33 -5.13
C SER A 110 -2.70 7.56 -4.97
N LEU A 111 -1.47 7.36 -4.47
CA LEU A 111 -0.45 8.40 -4.45
C LEU A 111 0.43 8.31 -5.70
N SER A 112 0.84 9.47 -6.21
CA SER A 112 1.89 9.56 -7.22
C SER A 112 3.27 9.31 -6.60
N LEU A 113 4.26 8.93 -7.43
CA LEU A 113 5.63 8.77 -6.98
C LEU A 113 6.20 10.05 -6.35
N LYS A 114 5.82 11.22 -6.90
CA LYS A 114 6.20 12.53 -6.36
C LYS A 114 5.65 12.75 -4.94
N GLN A 115 4.39 12.40 -4.70
CA GLN A 115 3.80 12.50 -3.36
C GLN A 115 4.47 11.52 -2.38
N ILE A 116 4.79 10.30 -2.82
CA ILE A 116 5.51 9.33 -1.97
C ILE A 116 6.91 9.85 -1.63
N ALA A 117 7.65 10.41 -2.60
CA ALA A 117 8.96 11.02 -2.36
C ALA A 117 8.85 12.16 -1.33
N GLN A 118 7.86 13.04 -1.47
CA GLN A 118 7.61 14.12 -0.51
C GLN A 118 7.33 13.58 0.90
N VAL A 119 6.48 12.56 1.04
CA VAL A 119 6.20 11.91 2.34
C VAL A 119 7.48 11.37 2.99
N VAL A 120 8.36 10.77 2.19
CA VAL A 120 9.66 10.25 2.67
C VAL A 120 10.61 11.37 3.09
N GLU A 121 10.72 12.44 2.28
CA GLU A 121 11.53 13.62 2.58
C GLU A 121 11.09 14.32 3.87
N GLU A 122 9.78 14.37 4.12
CA GLU A 122 9.18 14.93 5.34
C GLU A 122 9.28 13.98 6.55
N GLY A 123 9.81 12.77 6.39
CA GLY A 123 9.93 11.77 7.47
C GLY A 123 8.58 11.19 7.92
N ILE A 124 7.55 11.30 7.09
CA ILE A 124 6.20 10.83 7.38
C ILE A 124 6.07 9.36 6.97
N LEU A 125 5.42 8.56 7.82
CA LEU A 125 5.11 7.16 7.50
C LEU A 125 3.67 7.02 7.02
N LEU A 126 3.49 6.37 5.86
CA LEU A 126 2.17 5.96 5.37
C LEU A 126 1.60 4.81 6.23
N PRO A 127 0.26 4.72 6.37
CA PRO A 127 -0.34 3.54 6.99
C PRO A 127 -0.01 2.27 6.19
N ALA A 128 0.42 1.23 6.91
CA ALA A 128 0.79 -0.03 6.30
C ALA A 128 -0.39 -0.64 5.53
N GLY A 129 -0.09 -1.24 4.38
CA GLY A 129 -1.06 -1.96 3.59
C GLY A 129 -1.94 -1.11 2.69
N VAL A 130 -1.86 0.23 2.71
CA VAL A 130 -2.67 1.11 1.83
C VAL A 130 -2.05 1.28 0.44
N THR A 131 -0.73 1.46 0.33
CA THR A 131 -0.07 1.63 -0.98
C THR A 131 0.19 0.30 -1.68
N LYS A 132 -0.03 0.25 -3.00
CA LYS A 132 0.22 -0.92 -3.85
C LYS A 132 1.17 -0.55 -4.97
N PHE A 133 2.37 -1.12 -4.95
CA PHE A 133 3.33 -1.03 -6.04
C PHE A 133 3.23 -2.26 -6.94
N THR A 134 3.17 -2.04 -8.25
CA THR A 134 3.33 -3.10 -9.25
C THR A 134 4.64 -2.87 -9.98
N ILE A 135 5.50 -3.89 -10.01
CA ILE A 135 6.80 -3.85 -10.67
C ILE A 135 6.68 -4.61 -12.00
N ASN A 136 6.83 -3.89 -13.11
CA ASN A 136 6.56 -4.38 -14.46
C ASN A 136 7.81 -4.93 -15.18
N CYS A 137 8.99 -4.87 -14.54
CA CYS A 137 10.25 -5.38 -15.11
C CYS A 137 10.66 -6.76 -14.60
N GLY A 138 9.79 -7.42 -13.83
CA GLY A 138 10.12 -8.63 -13.11
C GLY A 138 10.82 -8.34 -11.78
N ARG A 139 10.76 -9.31 -10.87
CA ARG A 139 11.40 -9.22 -9.54
C ARG A 139 12.35 -10.40 -9.41
N PHE A 140 13.55 -10.15 -8.88
CA PHE A 140 14.41 -11.23 -8.45
C PHE A 140 13.85 -11.82 -7.17
N LEU A 141 13.51 -13.11 -7.20
CA LEU A 141 13.00 -13.87 -6.06
C LEU A 141 13.99 -15.00 -5.75
N ASN A 142 14.06 -15.42 -4.49
CA ASN A 142 14.88 -16.55 -4.03
C ASN A 142 16.39 -16.42 -4.34
N LEU A 143 16.97 -15.21 -4.26
CA LEU A 143 18.42 -15.01 -4.41
C LEU A 143 19.23 -15.63 -3.26
N ASN A 144 18.64 -15.78 -2.08
CA ASN A 144 19.28 -16.39 -0.90
C ASN A 144 20.65 -15.80 -0.57
N VAL A 145 20.72 -14.47 -0.52
CA VAL A 145 21.94 -13.74 -0.13
C VAL A 145 22.38 -14.18 1.28
N PRO A 146 23.58 -14.74 1.46
CA PRO A 146 24.06 -15.13 2.77
C PRO A 146 24.11 -13.94 3.73
N LEU A 147 23.60 -14.09 4.96
CA LEU A 147 23.65 -12.99 5.94
C LEU A 147 25.08 -12.58 6.28
N SER A 148 26.02 -13.53 6.28
CA SER A 148 27.47 -13.28 6.42
C SER A 148 28.04 -12.34 5.36
N PHE A 149 27.39 -12.25 4.19
CA PHE A 149 27.74 -11.29 3.15
C PHE A 149 27.24 -9.87 3.45
N ILE A 150 26.13 -9.75 4.18
CA ILE A 150 25.49 -8.46 4.49
C ILE A 150 26.13 -7.79 5.71
N ILE A 151 26.51 -8.57 6.72
CA ILE A 151 26.99 -8.06 8.02
C ILE A 151 28.51 -7.88 8.08
N ARG A 152 29.26 -8.37 7.10
CA ARG A 152 30.71 -8.22 7.07
C ARG A 152 31.09 -6.75 6.96
N GLU A 153 32.13 -6.35 7.70
CA GLU A 153 32.64 -4.98 7.66
C GLU A 153 33.52 -4.74 6.43
N ASP A 154 34.10 -5.80 5.88
CA ASP A 154 34.95 -5.80 4.70
C ASP A 154 34.16 -6.19 3.44
N TYR A 155 33.89 -5.22 2.58
CA TYR A 155 33.34 -5.52 1.25
C TYR A 155 34.44 -6.11 0.35
N VAL A 156 34.25 -7.35 -0.08
CA VAL A 156 35.09 -8.03 -1.07
C VAL A 156 34.30 -8.13 -2.38
N GLU A 157 34.77 -7.44 -3.41
CA GLU A 157 34.06 -7.33 -4.70
C GLU A 157 34.03 -8.66 -5.45
N GLU A 158 35.08 -9.48 -5.30
CA GLU A 158 35.22 -10.79 -5.91
C GLU A 158 34.13 -11.76 -5.45
N ASP A 159 33.86 -11.82 -4.15
CA ASP A 159 32.79 -12.64 -3.57
C ASP A 159 31.41 -12.25 -4.14
N TRP A 160 31.17 -10.95 -4.34
CA TRP A 160 29.93 -10.47 -4.95
C TRP A 160 29.81 -10.91 -6.41
N LYS A 161 30.90 -10.79 -7.18
CA LYS A 161 30.95 -11.22 -8.58
C LYS A 161 30.74 -12.72 -8.73
N GLU A 162 31.30 -13.52 -7.82
CA GLU A 162 31.09 -14.97 -7.78
C GLU A 162 29.61 -15.29 -7.56
N MET A 163 28.96 -14.67 -6.56
CA MET A 163 27.53 -14.83 -6.31
C MET A 163 26.67 -14.44 -7.51
N LEU A 164 26.97 -13.30 -8.15
CA LEU A 164 26.27 -12.86 -9.36
C LEU A 164 26.41 -13.86 -10.50
N SER A 165 27.58 -14.46 -10.68
CA SER A 165 27.81 -15.49 -11.69
C SER A 165 26.93 -16.72 -11.44
N LEU A 166 26.93 -17.22 -10.20
CA LEU A 166 26.12 -18.37 -9.80
C LEU A 166 24.63 -18.14 -10.03
N TRP A 167 24.12 -16.97 -9.63
CA TRP A 167 22.71 -16.64 -9.85
C TRP A 167 22.36 -16.55 -11.33
N LYS A 168 23.22 -15.93 -12.14
CA LYS A 168 23.01 -15.80 -13.58
C LYS A 168 22.90 -17.15 -14.29
N GLU A 169 23.57 -18.19 -13.79
CA GLU A 169 23.48 -19.55 -14.33
C GLU A 169 22.18 -20.27 -13.93
N SER A 170 21.62 -19.94 -12.77
CA SER A 170 20.42 -20.60 -12.23
C SER A 170 19.10 -19.87 -12.49
N ILE A 171 19.15 -18.59 -12.86
CA ILE A 171 17.96 -17.75 -12.95
C ILE A 171 17.03 -18.20 -14.08
N ARG A 172 15.73 -18.16 -13.81
CA ARG A 172 14.69 -18.45 -14.80
C ARG A 172 13.65 -17.35 -14.80
N LEU A 173 13.19 -17.01 -16.00
CA LEU A 173 12.10 -16.07 -16.20
C LEU A 173 10.77 -16.82 -16.22
N TYR A 174 9.82 -16.34 -15.42
CA TYR A 174 8.44 -16.77 -15.43
C TYR A 174 7.56 -15.57 -15.79
N THR A 175 6.81 -15.67 -16.89
CA THR A 175 5.97 -14.58 -17.40
C THR A 175 4.52 -14.68 -16.94
N ASP A 176 4.05 -15.89 -16.65
CA ASP A 176 2.72 -16.13 -16.12
C ASP A 176 2.70 -16.05 -14.58
N PRO A 177 1.53 -15.81 -13.95
CA PRO A 177 1.41 -15.87 -12.50
C PRO A 177 1.92 -17.20 -11.95
N ILE A 178 2.87 -17.12 -11.02
CA ILE A 178 3.43 -18.29 -10.33
C ILE A 178 3.00 -18.32 -8.87
N TYR A 179 2.86 -19.53 -8.34
CA TYR A 179 2.84 -19.76 -6.90
C TYR A 179 4.25 -20.13 -6.47
N LEU A 180 4.93 -19.23 -5.75
CA LEU A 180 6.24 -19.48 -5.20
C LEU A 180 6.11 -20.10 -3.81
N CYS A 181 6.78 -21.24 -3.60
CA CYS A 181 6.88 -21.86 -2.28
C CYS A 181 8.10 -21.27 -1.55
N GLU A 182 7.85 -20.34 -0.63
CA GLU A 182 8.87 -19.76 0.25
C GLU A 182 8.87 -20.56 1.57
N ILE A 183 9.92 -21.37 1.80
CA ILE A 183 10.14 -22.20 3.01
C ILE A 183 11.39 -21.69 3.72
#